data_AF-T1E2F9-F1
#
_entry.id   AF-T1E2F9-F1
#
_cell.length_a   1.000
_cell.length_b   1.000
_cell.length_c   1.000
_cell.angle_alpha   90.00
_cell.angle_beta   90.00
_cell.angle_gamma   90.00
#
_symmetry.space_group_name_H-M   'P 1'
#
loop_
_entity.id
_entity.type
_entity.pdbx_description
1 polymer ?
#
loop_
_entity_poly.entity_id
_entity_poly.type
_entity_poly.pdbx_seq_one_letter_code
_entity_poly.pdbx_strand_id
1 'polypeptide(L)' 'IGLLIFAMLATVLVAAHNRACPPNEAYDKCGSSCPPTCESIKATEAIMCIQACQKGCFCTGEHVRNAAGVCVLPAQCP' A
#
# COMPACT_ATOMS: atom_id res chain seq x y z
N ILE A 1 -21.46 14.94 30.17
CA ILE A 1 -21.95 15.15 28.78
C ILE A 1 -20.84 15.77 27.92
N GLY A 2 -20.28 16.93 28.26
CA GLY A 2 -19.18 17.56 27.48
C GLY A 2 -17.93 16.68 27.27
N LEU A 3 -17.52 15.91 28.28
CA LEU A 3 -16.38 14.99 28.17
C LEU A 3 -16.62 13.84 27.18
N LEU A 4 -17.88 13.37 27.08
CA LEU A 4 -18.29 12.34 26.14
C LEU A 4 -18.31 12.89 24.70
N ILE A 5 -18.76 14.13 24.52
CA ILE A 5 -18.75 14.80 23.21
C ILE A 5 -17.31 15.03 22.73
N PHE A 6 -16.40 15.47 23.62
CA PHE A 6 -14.98 15.64 23.29
C PHE A 6 -14.31 14.31 22.94
N ALA A 7 -14.59 13.25 23.69
CA ALA A 7 -14.09 11.91 23.40
C ALA A 7 -14.62 11.40 22.04
N MET A 8 -15.90 11.63 21.72
CA MET A 8 -16.51 11.24 20.44
C MET A 8 -15.96 12.06 19.26
N LEU A 9 -15.68 13.34 19.43
CA LEU A 9 -15.02 14.15 18.41
C LEU A 9 -13.58 13.70 18.20
N ALA A 10 -12.84 13.42 19.27
CA ALA A 10 -11.49 12.87 19.18
C ALA A 10 -11.48 11.49 18.52
N THR A 11 -12.44 10.62 18.82
CA THR A 11 -12.52 9.29 18.19
C THR A 11 -12.92 9.38 16.72
N VAL A 12 -13.84 10.27 16.33
CA VAL A 12 -14.20 10.50 14.93
C VAL A 12 -13.03 11.10 14.14
N LEU A 13 -12.27 12.03 14.73
CA LEU A 13 -11.05 12.58 14.11
C LEU A 13 -9.95 11.53 13.94
N VAL A 14 -9.82 10.59 14.89
CA VAL A 14 -8.87 9.47 14.81
C VAL A 14 -9.36 8.36 13.86
N ALA A 15 -10.67 8.19 13.69
CA ALA A 15 -11.28 7.13 12.88
C ALA A 15 -11.50 7.50 11.41
N ALA A 16 -11.00 8.66 10.94
CA ALA A 16 -10.93 8.96 9.51
C ALA A 16 -9.78 8.17 8.84
N HIS A 17 -9.74 6.85 9.03
CA HIS A 17 -9.02 5.97 8.12
C HIS A 17 -9.87 5.89 6.85
N ASN A 18 -9.69 6.88 5.98
CA ASN A 18 -10.22 6.83 4.63
C ASN A 18 -9.88 5.45 4.07
N ARG A 19 -10.89 4.65 3.72
CA ARG A 19 -10.74 3.35 3.06
C ARG A 19 -10.23 3.49 1.61
N ALA A 20 -9.47 4.54 1.36
CA ALA A 20 -8.71 4.77 0.15
C ALA A 20 -7.32 4.16 0.35
N CYS A 21 -6.67 3.80 -0.75
CA CYS A 21 -5.34 3.21 -0.67
C CYS A 21 -4.36 4.12 0.11
N PRO A 22 -3.37 3.53 0.79
CA PRO A 22 -2.30 4.29 1.45
C PRO A 22 -1.59 5.26 0.49
N PRO A 23 -0.82 6.23 1.02
CA PRO A 23 0.02 7.07 0.18
C PRO A 23 0.90 6.26 -0.77
N ASN A 24 1.10 6.78 -1.99
CA ASN A 24 1.83 6.11 -3.09
C ASN A 24 1.20 4.81 -3.59
N GLU A 25 -0.07 4.57 -3.27
CA GLU A 25 -0.85 3.44 -3.78
C GLU A 25 -2.13 3.91 -4.48
N ALA A 26 -2.53 3.18 -5.52
CA ALA A 26 -3.80 3.36 -6.19
C ALA A 26 -4.57 2.04 -6.23
N TYR A 27 -5.90 2.15 -6.15
CA TYR A 27 -6.77 0.99 -6.25
C TYR A 27 -6.86 0.56 -7.71
N ASP A 28 -6.55 -0.71 -7.98
CA ASP A 28 -6.73 -1.32 -9.28
C ASP A 28 -7.66 -2.54 -9.17
N LYS A 29 -8.52 -2.71 -10.18
CA LYS A 29 -9.39 -3.88 -10.32
C LYS A 29 -8.66 -5.06 -11.01
N CYS A 30 -7.55 -4.80 -11.67
CA CYS A 30 -6.72 -5.80 -12.33
C CYS A 30 -5.23 -5.42 -12.23
N GLY A 31 -4.70 -5.38 -11.01
CA GLY A 31 -3.26 -5.25 -10.78
C GLY A 31 -2.51 -6.58 -10.96
N SER A 32 -1.18 -6.49 -11.07
CA SER A 32 -0.30 -7.65 -11.16
C SER A 32 -0.45 -8.56 -9.93
N SER A 33 -0.46 -9.89 -10.14
CA SER A 33 -0.40 -10.86 -9.04
C SER A 33 0.98 -10.92 -8.35
N CYS A 34 2.00 -10.32 -8.97
CA CYS A 34 3.35 -10.19 -8.41
C CYS A 34 3.80 -8.73 -8.55
N PRO A 35 3.28 -7.83 -7.71
CA PRO A 35 3.71 -6.44 -7.72
C PRO A 35 5.19 -6.34 -7.30
N PRO A 36 5.91 -5.31 -7.78
CA PRO A 36 7.32 -5.14 -7.45
C PRO A 36 7.51 -4.82 -5.96
N THR A 37 8.49 -5.47 -5.36
CA THR A 37 8.91 -5.31 -3.97
C THR A 37 10.39 -4.95 -3.89
N CYS A 38 10.85 -4.46 -2.75
CA CYS A 38 12.29 -4.22 -2.51
C CYS A 38 13.16 -5.47 -2.72
N GLU A 39 12.60 -6.67 -2.49
CA GLU A 39 13.30 -7.93 -2.72
C GLU A 39 13.27 -8.32 -4.20
N SER A 40 12.13 -8.11 -4.87
CA SER A 40 11.96 -8.50 -6.27
C SER A 40 12.87 -7.72 -7.21
N ILE A 41 13.13 -6.44 -6.92
CA ILE A 41 14.01 -5.60 -7.75
C ILE A 41 15.50 -5.94 -7.60
N LYS A 42 15.87 -6.68 -6.55
CA LYS A 42 17.24 -7.17 -6.32
C LYS A 42 17.45 -8.57 -6.90
N ALA A 43 16.36 -9.26 -7.27
CA ALA A 43 16.44 -10.58 -7.85
C ALA A 43 17.14 -10.51 -9.21
N THR A 44 18.14 -11.37 -9.41
CA THR A 44 18.82 -11.53 -10.70
C THR A 44 18.08 -12.49 -11.62
N GLU A 45 17.22 -13.33 -11.05
CA GLU A 45 16.41 -14.31 -11.77
C GLU A 45 15.04 -13.73 -12.14
N ALA A 46 14.50 -14.17 -13.27
CA ALA A 46 13.16 -13.78 -13.70
C ALA A 46 12.10 -14.35 -12.74
N ILE A 47 11.26 -13.47 -12.19
CA ILE A 47 10.12 -13.88 -11.37
C ILE A 47 9.00 -14.34 -12.27
N MET A 48 8.71 -15.64 -12.23
CA MET A 48 7.55 -16.21 -12.92
C MET A 48 6.28 -15.77 -12.19
N CYS A 49 5.45 -14.98 -12.88
CA CYS A 49 4.16 -14.54 -12.34
C CYS A 49 3.00 -15.12 -13.15
N ILE A 50 1.94 -15.55 -12.44
CA ILE A 50 0.70 -15.94 -13.10
C ILE A 50 0.03 -14.70 -13.70
N GLN A 51 -0.49 -14.84 -14.92
CA GLN A 51 -1.25 -13.78 -15.57
C GLN A 51 -2.70 -13.79 -15.06
N ALA A 52 -2.88 -13.31 -13.83
CA ALA A 52 -4.18 -13.17 -13.18
C ALA A 52 -4.37 -11.75 -12.63
N CYS A 53 -5.58 -11.20 -12.81
CA CYS A 53 -5.97 -9.91 -12.25
C CYS A 53 -6.15 -10.00 -10.74
N GLN A 54 -5.36 -9.26 -9.97
CA GLN A 54 -5.58 -9.11 -8.53
C GLN A 54 -6.23 -7.74 -8.25
N LYS A 55 -7.32 -7.74 -7.47
CA LYS A 55 -7.98 -6.52 -7.01
C LYS A 55 -7.33 -6.05 -5.73
N GLY A 56 -6.99 -4.76 -5.63
CA GLY A 56 -6.35 -4.23 -4.43
C GLY A 56 -5.67 -2.89 -4.64
N CYS A 57 -4.90 -2.48 -3.64
CA CYS A 57 -4.05 -1.29 -3.71
C CYS A 57 -2.64 -1.69 -4.17
N PHE A 58 -2.15 -1.01 -5.20
CA PHE A 58 -0.85 -1.27 -5.81
C PHE A 58 0.01 -0.02 -5.79
N CYS A 59 1.32 -0.19 -5.63
CA CYS A 59 2.27 0.92 -5.70
C CYS A 59 2.17 1.62 -7.05
N THR A 60 2.18 2.95 -7.04
CA THR A 60 2.06 3.76 -8.26
C THR A 60 3.41 4.32 -8.70
N GLY A 61 3.60 4.49 -10.01
CA GLY A 61 4.85 5.03 -10.57
C GLY A 61 6.04 4.10 -10.31
N GLU A 62 7.17 4.68 -9.90
CA GLU A 62 8.41 3.94 -9.66
C GLU A 62 8.51 3.33 -8.24
N HIS A 63 7.43 3.36 -7.45
CA HIS A 63 7.46 2.87 -6.07
C HIS A 63 7.38 1.35 -6.00
N VAL A 64 8.05 0.77 -5.01
CA VAL A 64 8.05 -0.66 -4.72
C VAL A 64 7.64 -0.92 -3.28
N ARG A 65 7.00 -2.06 -3.02
CA ARG A 65 6.52 -2.38 -1.66
C ARG A 65 7.68 -2.91 -0.83
N ASN A 66 7.93 -2.30 0.33
CA ASN A 66 8.93 -2.78 1.29
C ASN A 66 8.34 -3.88 2.22
N ALA A 67 9.18 -4.44 3.10
CA ALA A 67 8.77 -5.46 4.05
C ALA A 67 7.73 -4.99 5.09
N ALA A 68 7.63 -3.67 5.32
CA ALA A 68 6.59 -3.07 6.17
C ALA A 68 5.25 -2.89 5.43
N GLY A 69 5.16 -3.29 4.16
CA GLY A 69 3.97 -3.15 3.34
C GLY A 69 3.73 -1.74 2.83
N VAL A 70 4.74 -0.85 2.84
CA VAL A 70 4.63 0.54 2.38
C VAL A 70 5.31 0.70 1.02
N CYS A 71 4.69 1.47 0.12
CA CYS A 71 5.28 1.82 -1.17
C CYS A 71 6.30 2.95 -1.02
N VAL A 72 7.56 2.62 -1.29
CA VAL A 72 8.73 3.49 -1.16
C VAL A 72 9.49 3.59 -2.47
N LEU A 73 10.35 4.59 -2.62
CA LEU A 73 11.26 4.65 -3.76
C LEU A 73 12.28 3.50 -3.67
N PRO A 74 12.76 2.92 -4.79
CA PRO A 74 13.77 1.86 -4.78
C PRO A 74 15.03 2.22 -4.01
N ALA A 75 15.43 3.50 -4.05
CA ALA A 75 16.56 4.04 -3.29
C ALA A 75 16.39 4.01 -1.76
N GLN A 76 15.16 3.79 -1.28
CA GLN A 76 14.80 3.69 0.15
C GLN A 76 14.65 2.23 0.60
N CYS A 77 14.91 1.27 -0.28
CA CYS A 77 14.96 -0.14 0.11
C CYS A 77 16.15 -0.40 1.06
N PRO A 78 15.98 -1.26 2.08
CA PRO A 78 17.04 -1.61 3.03
C PRO A 78 18.18 -2.39 2.37
#